data_AF-A0A8H8SLZ7-F1
#
_entry.id   AF-A0A8H8SLZ7-F1
#
_cell.length_a   1.000
_cell.length_b   1.000
_cell.length_c   1.000
_cell.angle_alpha   90.00
_cell.angle_beta   90.00
_cell.angle_gamma   90.00
#
_symmetry.space_group_name_H-M   'P 1'
#
loop_
_entity.id
_entity.type
_entity.pdbx_description
1 polymer ?
#
loop_
_entity_poly.entity_id
_entity_poly.type
_entity_poly.pdbx_seq_one_letter_code
_entity_poly.pdbx_strand_id
1 'polypeptide(L)'
;MFNSTIDNLGLDWFDRDRVVQRVLIFGSPIPGTSVLHWRILLNIDFSGNQRSVLLDLNKGGAESRTGILLIKSVNYSTSQSAQTSFPFGVPGGITVGRFIDLVLGLKRNRYRFDSTGSGCRYWCWVVLSDFERAGFVASGSSAFFLQAIAGLAQDNPARYPIPAPEGSFYD
;
A
#
# COMPACT_ATOMS: atom_id res chain seq x y z
N MET A 1 4.65 -10.91 25.28
CA MET A 1 4.81 -9.67 24.48
C MET A 1 3.88 -9.78 23.28
N PHE A 2 3.01 -8.80 23.06
CA PHE A 2 2.05 -8.83 21.96
C PHE A 2 2.79 -8.68 20.62
N ASN A 3 2.90 -9.78 19.88
CA ASN A 3 3.52 -9.83 18.56
C ASN A 3 2.51 -9.34 17.51
N SER A 4 2.03 -8.09 17.65
CA SER A 4 1.00 -7.55 16.76
C SER A 4 1.64 -7.20 15.41
N THR A 5 1.13 -7.81 14.35
CA THR A 5 1.48 -7.48 12.94
C THR A 5 0.69 -6.29 12.41
N ILE A 6 -0.17 -5.71 13.26
CA ILE A 6 -1.04 -4.59 12.93
C ILE A 6 -0.81 -3.49 13.95
N ASP A 7 -0.65 -2.28 13.47
CA ASP A 7 -0.68 -1.06 14.26
C ASP A 7 -1.80 -0.14 13.73
N ASN A 8 -2.85 0.01 14.54
CA ASN A 8 -4.02 0.84 14.22
C ASN A 8 -4.02 2.18 14.98
N LEU A 9 -2.89 2.59 15.58
CA LEU A 9 -2.83 3.73 16.53
C LEU A 9 -3.30 5.07 15.95
N GLY A 10 -3.48 5.20 14.63
CA GLY A 10 -3.89 6.45 13.98
C GLY A 10 -5.13 6.38 13.11
N LEU A 11 -5.88 5.26 13.09
CA LEU A 11 -7.13 5.17 12.32
C LEU A 11 -8.25 5.87 13.10
N ASP A 12 -8.85 6.90 12.51
CA ASP A 12 -10.12 7.44 12.98
C ASP A 12 -11.23 6.44 12.65
N TRP A 13 -11.94 5.97 13.66
CA TRP A 13 -12.96 4.95 13.48
C TRP A 13 -14.10 5.43 12.57
N PHE A 14 -14.37 6.74 12.53
CA PHE A 14 -15.36 7.32 11.62
C PHE A 14 -14.96 7.18 10.14
N ASP A 15 -13.66 7.10 9.84
CA ASP A 15 -13.20 6.93 8.47
C ASP A 15 -13.50 5.54 7.92
N ARG A 16 -13.71 4.55 8.78
CA ARG A 16 -13.99 3.17 8.39
C ARG A 16 -15.27 3.06 7.55
N ASP A 17 -16.27 3.87 7.85
CA ASP A 17 -17.56 3.85 7.16
C ASP A 17 -17.60 4.77 5.93
N ARG A 18 -16.51 5.51 5.69
CA ARG A 18 -16.44 6.43 4.56
C ARG A 18 -16.16 5.68 3.26
N VAL A 19 -16.83 6.11 2.19
CA VAL A 19 -16.64 5.57 0.83
C VAL A 19 -15.28 6.00 0.28
N VAL A 20 -14.54 5.04 -0.25
CA VAL A 20 -13.28 5.27 -0.97
C VAL A 20 -13.62 5.66 -2.40
N GLN A 21 -13.06 6.79 -2.84
CA GLN A 21 -13.24 7.35 -4.17
C GLN A 21 -12.11 6.90 -5.12
N ARG A 22 -10.92 6.64 -4.58
CA ARG A 22 -9.72 6.24 -5.33
C ARG A 22 -8.75 5.48 -4.46
N VAL A 23 -8.05 4.52 -5.04
CA VAL A 23 -6.85 3.89 -4.46
C VAL A 23 -5.63 4.54 -5.11
N LEU A 24 -4.66 5.00 -4.32
CA LEU A 24 -3.39 5.53 -4.81
C LEU A 24 -2.24 4.67 -4.30
N ILE A 25 -1.48 4.05 -5.19
CA ILE A 25 -0.20 3.41 -4.84
C ILE A 25 0.91 4.40 -5.13
N PHE A 26 1.80 4.64 -4.17
CA PHE A 26 2.84 5.64 -4.35
C PHE A 26 4.16 5.22 -3.68
N GLY A 27 5.26 5.68 -4.28
CA GLY A 27 6.62 5.48 -3.80
C GLY A 27 7.24 6.78 -3.31
N SER A 28 7.90 6.74 -2.14
CA SER A 28 8.60 7.89 -1.56
C SER A 28 10.09 7.59 -1.32
N PRO A 29 10.98 8.57 -1.47
CA PRO A 29 12.41 8.39 -1.23
C PRO A 29 12.68 7.91 0.20
N ILE A 30 13.58 6.93 0.34
CA ILE A 30 14.14 6.54 1.64
C ILE A 30 15.53 7.17 1.74
N PRO A 31 15.81 7.99 2.78
CA PRO A 31 17.14 8.58 2.97
C PRO A 31 18.25 7.52 2.94
N GLY A 32 19.32 7.80 2.19
CA GLY A 32 20.47 6.89 2.07
C GLY A 32 20.27 5.69 1.15
N THR A 33 19.17 5.60 0.40
CA THR A 33 18.95 4.51 -0.56
C THR A 33 18.51 5.02 -1.93
N SER A 34 18.77 4.24 -2.98
CA SER A 34 18.27 4.54 -4.33
C SER A 34 16.81 4.14 -4.54
N VAL A 35 16.24 3.28 -3.69
CA VAL A 35 14.87 2.73 -3.86
C VAL A 35 13.81 3.58 -3.19
N LEU A 36 12.55 3.32 -3.54
CA LEU A 36 11.37 3.96 -2.95
C LEU A 36 10.70 3.04 -1.91
N HIS A 37 10.12 3.64 -0.86
CA HIS A 37 9.17 2.97 0.02
C HIS A 37 7.76 3.11 -0.55
N TRP A 38 7.08 1.97 -0.77
CA TRP A 38 5.80 1.90 -1.45
C TRP A 38 4.66 1.69 -0.46
N ARG A 39 3.59 2.47 -0.63
CA ARG A 39 2.44 2.53 0.26
C ARG A 39 1.15 2.71 -0.53
N ILE A 40 0.01 2.51 0.15
CA ILE A 40 -1.32 2.66 -0.43
C ILE A 40 -2.10 3.74 0.33
N LEU A 41 -2.74 4.66 -0.38
CA LEU A 41 -3.77 5.55 0.18
C LEU A 41 -5.14 5.16 -0.35
N LEU A 42 -6.10 5.10 0.54
CA LEU A 42 -7.52 5.04 0.24
C LEU A 42 -8.06 6.47 0.34
N ASN A 43 -8.25 7.15 -0.79
CA ASN A 43 -8.78 8.52 -0.78
C ASN A 43 -10.29 8.49 -0.52
N ILE A 44 -10.71 9.20 0.51
CA ILE A 44 -12.10 9.27 0.97
C ILE A 44 -12.78 10.55 0.49
N ASP A 45 -12.06 11.66 0.52
CA ASP A 45 -12.58 12.99 0.20
C ASP A 45 -11.53 13.80 -0.54
N PHE A 46 -11.89 14.33 -1.71
CA PHE A 46 -11.06 15.28 -2.46
C PHE A 46 -11.46 16.74 -2.23
N SER A 47 -12.56 17.01 -1.51
CA SER A 47 -13.06 18.34 -1.23
C SER A 47 -12.55 18.86 0.12
N GLY A 48 -12.38 20.19 0.24
CA GLY A 48 -12.00 20.88 1.48
C GLY A 48 -10.68 20.41 2.09
N ASN A 49 -10.74 19.46 3.03
CA ASN A 49 -9.64 19.02 3.88
C ASN A 49 -8.91 17.75 3.41
N GLN A 50 -9.14 17.30 2.16
CA GLN A 50 -8.51 16.14 1.51
C GLN A 50 -8.16 14.98 2.46
N ARG A 51 -9.02 13.98 2.57
CA ARG A 51 -8.87 12.93 3.59
C ARG A 51 -8.63 11.56 2.98
N SER A 52 -7.72 10.80 3.59
CA SER A 52 -7.38 9.44 3.19
C SER A 52 -7.07 8.54 4.37
N VAL A 53 -7.06 7.24 4.12
CA VAL A 53 -6.47 6.24 5.02
C VAL A 53 -5.23 5.63 4.36
N LEU A 54 -4.10 5.71 5.06
CA LEU A 54 -2.82 5.15 4.67
C LEU A 54 -2.73 3.69 5.14
N LEU A 55 -2.39 2.80 4.22
CA LEU A 55 -1.92 1.45 4.49
C LEU A 55 -0.42 1.40 4.21
N ASP A 56 0.37 1.19 5.26
CA ASP A 56 1.82 1.26 5.20
C ASP A 56 2.44 0.04 5.89
N LEU A 57 2.99 -0.86 5.09
CA LEU A 57 3.70 -2.02 5.61
C LEU A 57 5.17 -1.68 5.86
N ASN A 58 5.54 -1.58 7.13
CA ASN A 58 6.91 -1.28 7.56
C ASN A 58 7.61 -2.52 8.10
N LYS A 59 8.95 -2.47 8.11
CA LYS A 59 9.77 -3.46 8.80
C LYS A 59 9.68 -3.25 10.31
N GLY A 60 9.50 -4.32 11.05
CA GLY A 60 9.53 -4.34 12.51
C GLY A 60 9.73 -5.74 13.08
N GLY A 61 9.38 -5.90 14.36
CA GLY A 61 9.57 -7.15 15.11
C GLY A 61 11.01 -7.47 15.46
N ALA A 62 11.21 -8.54 16.25
CA ALA A 62 12.51 -8.92 16.80
C ALA A 62 13.58 -9.23 15.73
N GLU A 63 13.16 -9.72 14.55
CA GLU A 63 14.07 -10.04 13.44
C GLU A 63 14.25 -8.90 12.42
N SER A 64 13.64 -7.73 12.63
CA SER A 64 13.66 -6.58 11.70
C SER A 64 13.22 -6.88 10.26
N ARG A 65 12.51 -8.00 10.05
CA ARG A 65 11.96 -8.45 8.77
C ARG A 65 10.47 -8.76 8.83
N THR A 66 9.88 -8.77 10.01
CA THR A 66 8.44 -8.95 10.18
C THR A 66 7.74 -7.68 9.73
N GLY A 67 6.73 -7.83 8.87
CA GLY A 67 5.88 -6.72 8.47
C GLY A 67 4.98 -6.27 9.61
N ILE A 68 4.95 -4.97 9.83
CA ILE A 68 3.97 -4.29 10.68
C ILE A 68 3.11 -3.44 9.74
N LEU A 69 1.84 -3.82 9.60
CA LEU A 69 0.88 -3.04 8.84
C LEU A 69 0.36 -1.88 9.69
N LEU A 70 0.80 -0.68 9.36
CA LEU A 70 0.26 0.56 9.91
C LEU A 70 -0.98 0.97 9.12
N ILE A 71 -2.07 1.24 9.83
CA ILE A 71 -3.32 1.79 9.27
C ILE A 71 -3.60 3.12 9.96
N LYS A 72 -3.65 4.21 9.19
CA LYS A 72 -3.76 5.57 9.74
C LYS A 72 -4.58 6.52 8.88
N SER A 73 -5.42 7.33 9.52
CA SER A 73 -6.10 8.47 8.89
C SER A 73 -5.14 9.64 8.67
N VAL A 74 -5.20 10.25 7.48
CA VAL A 74 -4.33 11.36 7.07
C VAL A 74 -5.10 12.43 6.31
N ASN A 75 -4.68 13.69 6.48
CA ASN A 75 -5.31 14.88 5.86
C ASN A 75 -4.58 15.28 4.58
N TYR A 76 -4.36 14.31 3.69
CA TYR A 76 -3.91 14.55 2.32
C TYR A 76 -4.45 13.47 1.38
N SER A 77 -4.69 13.83 0.12
CA SER A 77 -5.06 12.89 -0.94
C SER A 77 -3.84 12.26 -1.63
N THR A 78 -2.71 12.97 -1.61
CA THR A 78 -1.41 12.51 -2.12
C THR A 78 -0.33 12.92 -1.13
N SER A 79 0.65 12.05 -0.86
CA SER A 79 1.76 12.42 0.03
C SER A 79 2.65 13.48 -0.63
N GLN A 80 3.05 14.50 0.13
CA GLN A 80 4.02 15.50 -0.33
C GLN A 80 5.40 14.89 -0.66
N SER A 81 5.69 13.71 -0.11
CA SER A 81 6.92 12.95 -0.37
C SER A 81 6.77 11.93 -1.51
N ALA A 82 5.62 11.87 -2.18
CA ALA A 82 5.41 10.95 -3.30
C ALA A 82 6.27 11.41 -4.49
N GLN A 83 7.20 10.57 -4.91
CA GLN A 83 7.95 10.77 -6.15
C GLN A 83 7.23 10.12 -7.34
N THR A 84 6.55 9.02 -7.09
CA THR A 84 5.84 8.24 -8.12
C THR A 84 4.49 7.85 -7.55
N SER A 85 3.43 7.94 -8.34
CA SER A 85 2.09 7.55 -7.91
C SER A 85 1.26 6.99 -9.06
N PHE A 86 0.38 6.04 -8.72
CA PHE A 86 -0.52 5.36 -9.65
C PHE A 86 -1.93 5.38 -9.07
N PRO A 87 -2.84 6.19 -9.64
CA PRO A 87 -4.23 6.26 -9.20
C PRO A 87 -5.08 5.16 -9.86
N PHE A 88 -5.96 4.55 -9.07
CA PHE A 88 -6.93 3.56 -9.52
C PHE A 88 -8.34 3.96 -9.07
N GLY A 89 -9.27 4.03 -10.02
CA GLY A 89 -10.67 4.35 -9.75
C GLY A 89 -11.36 3.22 -8.98
N VAL A 90 -12.27 3.60 -8.08
CA VAL A 90 -13.14 2.66 -7.34
C VAL A 90 -14.56 2.77 -7.90
N PRO A 91 -15.27 1.66 -8.18
CA PRO A 91 -16.63 1.68 -8.77
C PRO A 91 -17.73 2.38 -7.95
N GLY A 92 -17.40 2.97 -6.79
CA GLY A 92 -18.32 3.65 -5.87
C GLY A 92 -18.90 2.72 -4.80
N GLY A 93 -19.32 3.30 -3.67
CA GLY A 93 -20.03 2.60 -2.59
C GLY A 93 -19.19 1.66 -1.70
N ILE A 94 -17.88 1.51 -1.96
CA ILE A 94 -17.00 0.65 -1.18
C ILE A 94 -16.35 1.46 -0.07
N THR A 95 -16.54 1.05 1.19
CA THR A 95 -16.01 1.78 2.35
C THR A 95 -14.57 1.39 2.68
N VAL A 96 -13.86 2.25 3.39
CA VAL A 96 -12.52 1.97 3.94
C VAL A 96 -12.49 0.66 4.72
N GLY A 97 -13.52 0.41 5.54
CA GLY A 97 -13.65 -0.83 6.32
C GLY A 97 -13.61 -2.07 5.45
N ARG A 98 -14.27 -2.06 4.29
CA ARG A 98 -14.25 -3.19 3.35
C ARG A 98 -12.87 -3.43 2.77
N PHE A 99 -12.09 -2.38 2.46
CA PHE A 99 -10.71 -2.53 2.03
C PHE A 99 -9.84 -3.12 3.14
N ILE A 100 -9.93 -2.59 4.36
CA ILE A 100 -9.17 -3.10 5.52
C ILE A 100 -9.52 -4.57 5.79
N ASP A 101 -10.82 -4.91 5.81
CA ASP A 101 -11.28 -6.27 6.07
C ASP A 101 -10.81 -7.25 5.02
N LEU A 102 -10.73 -6.85 3.75
CA LEU A 102 -10.15 -7.68 2.70
C LEU A 102 -8.65 -7.93 2.93
N VAL A 103 -7.88 -6.87 3.23
CA VAL A 103 -6.44 -6.97 3.52
C VAL A 103 -6.18 -7.90 4.71
N LEU A 104 -6.94 -7.74 5.79
CA LEU A 104 -6.77 -8.53 7.01
C LEU A 104 -7.33 -9.95 6.87
N GLY A 105 -8.46 -10.13 6.18
CA GLY A 105 -9.08 -11.43 5.90
C GLY A 105 -8.20 -12.32 5.02
N LEU A 106 -7.45 -11.72 4.08
CA LEU A 106 -6.43 -12.39 3.27
C LEU A 106 -5.05 -12.46 3.95
N LYS A 107 -4.98 -12.11 5.24
CA LYS A 107 -3.77 -12.12 6.08
C LYS A 107 -2.61 -11.32 5.47
N ARG A 108 -2.88 -10.24 4.73
CA ARG A 108 -1.81 -9.43 4.09
C ARG A 108 -0.97 -8.64 5.09
N ASN A 109 -1.41 -8.54 6.34
CA ASN A 109 -0.58 -8.08 7.46
C ASN A 109 0.48 -9.11 7.89
N ARG A 110 0.32 -10.41 7.56
CA ARG A 110 1.30 -11.46 7.84
C ARG A 110 2.29 -11.59 6.69
N TYR A 111 3.17 -10.61 6.60
CA TYR A 111 4.20 -10.54 5.56
C TYR A 111 5.58 -10.48 6.19
N ARG A 112 6.54 -11.18 5.60
CA ARG A 112 7.96 -11.12 5.95
C ARG A 112 8.72 -10.58 4.76
N PHE A 113 9.46 -9.49 4.98
CA PHE A 113 10.34 -8.91 3.98
C PHE A 113 11.47 -9.88 3.60
N ASP A 114 12.09 -9.66 2.45
CA ASP A 114 13.24 -10.45 2.01
C ASP A 114 14.47 -10.27 2.94
N SER A 115 15.59 -10.92 2.62
CA SER A 115 16.82 -10.79 3.40
C SER A 115 17.43 -9.38 3.42
N THR A 116 17.06 -8.52 2.47
CA THR A 116 17.51 -7.12 2.40
C THR A 116 16.53 -6.16 3.08
N GLY A 117 15.38 -6.68 3.54
CA GLY A 117 14.30 -5.87 4.05
C GLY A 117 13.54 -5.09 2.96
N SER A 118 13.55 -5.61 1.74
CA SER A 118 12.80 -5.09 0.59
C SER A 118 11.54 -5.92 0.36
N GLY A 119 10.54 -5.32 -0.29
CA GLY A 119 9.27 -6.02 -0.58
C GLY A 119 8.00 -5.18 -0.48
N CYS A 120 8.07 -3.92 -0.04
CA CYS A 120 6.87 -3.08 0.07
C CYS A 120 6.16 -2.87 -1.28
N ARG A 121 6.89 -2.78 -2.41
CA ARG A 121 6.27 -2.72 -3.75
C ARG A 121 5.56 -4.01 -4.12
N TYR A 122 6.20 -5.16 -3.86
CA TYR A 122 5.60 -6.47 -4.11
C TYR A 122 4.32 -6.64 -3.28
N TRP A 123 4.36 -6.28 -2.00
CA TRP A 123 3.19 -6.26 -1.14
C TRP A 123 2.07 -5.36 -1.68
N CYS A 124 2.39 -4.13 -2.12
CA CYS A 124 1.40 -3.23 -2.73
C CYS A 124 0.76 -3.84 -3.99
N TRP A 125 1.55 -4.50 -4.84
CA TRP A 125 1.06 -5.18 -6.03
C TRP A 125 0.11 -6.35 -5.68
N VAL A 126 0.47 -7.17 -4.68
CA VAL A 126 -0.39 -8.27 -4.23
C VAL A 126 -1.72 -7.73 -3.68
N VAL A 127 -1.67 -6.69 -2.84
CA VAL A 127 -2.88 -6.05 -2.30
C VAL A 127 -3.74 -5.43 -3.40
N LEU A 128 -3.13 -4.76 -4.39
CA LEU A 128 -3.86 -4.26 -5.57
C LEU A 128 -4.53 -5.38 -6.36
N SER A 129 -3.83 -6.50 -6.55
CA SER A 129 -4.36 -7.68 -7.23
C SER A 129 -5.56 -8.27 -6.48
N ASP A 130 -5.53 -8.25 -5.16
CA ASP A 130 -6.66 -8.67 -4.34
C ASP A 130 -7.84 -7.69 -4.42
N PHE A 131 -7.57 -6.38 -4.44
CA PHE A 131 -8.60 -5.36 -4.68
C PHE A 131 -9.24 -5.53 -6.05
N GLU A 132 -8.44 -5.82 -7.08
CA GLU A 132 -8.94 -6.08 -8.43
C GLU A 132 -9.83 -7.33 -8.48
N ARG A 133 -9.39 -8.45 -7.88
CA ARG A 133 -10.19 -9.69 -7.81
C ARG A 133 -11.50 -9.52 -7.05
N ALA A 134 -11.52 -8.65 -6.04
CA ALA A 134 -12.72 -8.32 -5.28
C ALA A 134 -13.63 -7.30 -6.01
N GLY A 135 -13.22 -6.80 -7.18
CA GLY A 135 -13.95 -5.77 -7.92
C GLY A 135 -13.88 -4.38 -7.28
N PHE A 136 -12.92 -4.14 -6.39
CA PHE A 136 -12.77 -2.86 -5.69
C PHE A 136 -12.05 -1.81 -6.54
N VAL A 137 -11.32 -2.26 -7.55
CA VAL A 137 -10.73 -1.44 -8.62
C VAL A 137 -11.00 -2.12 -9.97
N ALA A 138 -10.82 -1.39 -11.08
CA ALA A 138 -11.05 -1.92 -12.42
C ALA A 138 -10.13 -3.11 -12.75
N SER A 139 -10.64 -4.07 -13.53
CA SER A 139 -9.82 -5.14 -14.08
C SER A 139 -8.69 -4.56 -14.97
N GLY A 140 -7.52 -5.18 -14.92
CA GLY A 140 -6.27 -4.70 -15.52
C GLY A 140 -5.43 -3.80 -14.62
N SER A 141 -5.93 -3.39 -13.44
CA SER A 141 -5.21 -2.45 -12.56
C SER A 141 -3.84 -2.97 -12.11
N SER A 142 -3.77 -4.25 -11.70
CA SER A 142 -2.50 -4.86 -11.26
C SER A 142 -1.50 -5.02 -12.41
N ALA A 143 -1.97 -5.40 -13.61
CA ALA A 143 -1.14 -5.53 -14.80
C ALA A 143 -0.59 -4.16 -15.25
N PHE A 144 -1.45 -3.13 -15.25
CA PHE A 144 -1.04 -1.76 -15.53
C PHE A 144 0.04 -1.29 -14.56
N PHE A 145 -0.11 -1.55 -13.26
CA PHE A 145 0.89 -1.17 -12.26
C PHE A 145 2.27 -1.78 -12.56
N LEU A 146 2.32 -3.10 -12.87
CA LEU A 146 3.58 -3.76 -13.21
C LEU A 146 4.18 -3.20 -14.50
N GLN A 147 3.37 -2.99 -15.55
CA GLN A 147 3.83 -2.45 -16.82
C GLN A 147 4.38 -1.02 -16.67
N ALA A 148 3.71 -0.18 -15.89
CA ALA A 148 4.14 1.19 -15.65
C ALA A 148 5.47 1.25 -14.87
N ILE A 149 5.65 0.37 -13.88
CA ILE A 149 6.94 0.24 -13.20
C ILE A 149 8.02 -0.26 -14.16
N ALA A 150 7.71 -1.20 -15.04
CA ALA A 150 8.66 -1.68 -16.06
C ALA A 150 9.12 -0.56 -16.98
N GLY A 151 8.22 0.34 -17.41
CA GLY A 151 8.59 1.54 -18.16
C GLY A 151 9.54 2.45 -17.37
N LEU A 152 9.21 2.76 -16.10
CA LEU A 152 10.07 3.60 -15.26
C LEU A 152 11.45 2.98 -14.97
N ALA A 153 11.52 1.64 -14.92
CA ALA A 153 12.77 0.92 -14.71
C ALA A 153 13.70 0.98 -15.92
N GLN A 154 13.19 1.19 -17.14
CA GLN A 154 14.04 1.42 -18.32
C GLN A 154 14.86 2.70 -18.18
N ASP A 155 14.25 3.75 -17.62
CA ASP A 155 14.91 5.05 -17.40
C ASP A 155 15.76 5.08 -16.13
N ASN A 156 15.31 4.40 -15.07
CA ASN A 156 15.99 4.41 -13.77
C ASN A 156 15.89 3.06 -13.04
N PRO A 157 16.68 2.06 -13.46
CA PRO A 157 16.62 0.71 -12.88
C PRO A 157 17.01 0.67 -11.40
N ALA A 158 17.88 1.57 -10.95
CA ALA A 158 18.27 1.66 -9.54
C ALA A 158 17.14 2.19 -8.63
N ARG A 159 16.21 2.99 -9.18
CA ARG A 159 15.03 3.50 -8.47
C ARG A 159 13.88 2.50 -8.48
N TYR A 160 13.76 1.74 -9.56
CA TYR A 160 12.68 0.78 -9.81
C TYR A 160 13.25 -0.61 -10.18
N PRO A 161 13.90 -1.32 -9.24
CA PRO A 161 14.58 -2.58 -9.55
C PRO A 161 13.63 -3.65 -10.08
N ILE A 162 14.02 -4.40 -11.11
CA ILE A 162 13.24 -5.52 -11.66
C ILE A 162 14.13 -6.78 -11.71
N PRO A 163 13.67 -7.95 -11.21
CA PRO A 163 12.39 -8.18 -10.55
C PRO A 163 12.25 -7.37 -9.25
N ALA A 164 10.99 -7.12 -8.84
CA ALA A 164 10.76 -6.51 -7.54
C ALA A 164 11.26 -7.49 -6.47
N PRO A 165 12.00 -7.03 -5.43
CA PRO A 165 12.33 -7.90 -4.32
C PRO A 165 11.04 -8.42 -3.68
N GLU A 166 10.95 -9.74 -3.50
CA GLU A 166 9.77 -10.44 -2.99
C GLU A 166 9.99 -10.92 -1.58
N GLY A 167 9.02 -10.66 -0.72
CA GLY A 167 8.92 -11.29 0.59
C GLY A 167 8.00 -12.50 0.56
N SER A 168 7.65 -13.00 1.74
CA SER A 168 6.77 -14.17 1.89
C SER A 168 5.60 -13.85 2.82
N PHE A 169 4.42 -14.33 2.46
CA PHE A 169 3.28 -14.35 3.36
C PHE A 169 3.34 -15.60 4.24
N TYR A 170 2.84 -15.50 5.47
CA TYR A 170 2.81 -16.62 6.41
C TYR A 170 1.45 -16.72 7.09
N ASP A 171 1.17 -17.91 7.63
CA ASP A 171 -0.14 -18.26 8.15
C ASP A 171 -0.48 -17.75 9.52
#